data_AF-A0A1M5ICL2-F1
#
_entry.id   AF-A0A1M5ICL2-F1
#
_cell.length_a   1.000
_cell.length_b   1.000
_cell.length_c   1.000
_cell.angle_alpha   90.00
_cell.angle_beta   90.00
_cell.angle_gamma   90.00
#
_symmetry.space_group_name_H-M   'P 1'
#
loop_
_entity.id
_entity.type
_entity.pdbx_description
1 polymer ?
#
loop_
_entity_poly.entity_id
_entity_poly.type
_entity_poly.pdbx_seq_one_letter_code
_entity_poly.pdbx_strand_id
1 'polypeptide(L)'
;MTAKIKQIIVNEFPITINMFKEDDFICLTDMAKAKEGENRSADIIKNWLRNRGTIEFIGTWEMINNPNFKVVEFDHFKKEAGLPTFVLSVSQWVEQTGAIGIVSKSGRYGGTYAHKDIAFEFGSAISPVFKLYLIKEYQRLKEIESNQFNLEWDVKRILTKANYSIHTDAIKNHIIPLLNLVKDKEWITYAEEADVLNVALFGCTAKQWKTSNPELAMKGHNMRDFASINQLTVLSNLEVLNSEMIKNKMLKNQRFQYLHRTALQQLSILDKSNAMKSLQKLSEDAFIKEQKKLNS
;
A
#
# COMPACT_ATOMS: atom_id res chain seq x y z
N MET A 1 23.16 4.61 28.27
CA MET A 1 22.16 3.61 27.86
C MET A 1 22.88 2.53 27.07
N THR A 2 22.83 1.28 27.53
CA THR A 2 23.51 0.13 26.93
C THR A 2 22.81 -0.30 25.64
N ALA A 3 23.50 -0.22 24.49
CA ALA A 3 23.00 -0.70 23.22
C ALA A 3 22.68 -2.21 23.31
N LYS A 4 21.47 -2.62 22.92
CA LYS A 4 21.14 -4.04 22.76
C LYS A 4 21.71 -4.52 21.43
N ILE A 5 22.54 -5.55 21.50
CA ILE A 5 23.14 -6.21 20.33
C ILE A 5 22.23 -7.37 19.94
N LYS A 6 21.78 -7.41 18.69
CA LYS A 6 21.00 -8.51 18.10
C LYS A 6 21.77 -9.07 16.92
N GLN A 7 21.82 -10.38 16.76
CA GLN A 7 22.44 -11.03 15.59
C GLN A 7 21.35 -11.66 14.73
N ILE A 8 21.45 -11.48 13.42
CA ILE A 8 20.62 -12.19 12.43
C ILE A 8 21.54 -13.04 11.55
N ILE A 9 21.06 -14.20 11.11
CA ILE A 9 21.81 -15.07 10.20
C ILE A 9 21.27 -14.86 8.80
N VAL A 10 22.14 -14.46 7.87
CA VAL A 10 21.81 -14.33 6.44
C VAL A 10 22.77 -15.21 5.65
N ASN A 11 22.23 -16.21 4.95
CA ASN A 11 23.01 -17.21 4.20
C ASN A 11 24.15 -17.84 5.03
N GLU A 12 23.84 -18.29 6.26
CA GLU A 12 24.80 -18.88 7.22
C GLU A 12 25.82 -17.90 7.83
N PHE A 13 25.80 -16.62 7.46
CA PHE A 13 26.66 -15.60 8.06
C PHE A 13 25.94 -14.78 9.15
N PRO A 14 26.51 -14.65 10.35
CA PRO A 14 25.97 -13.78 11.38
C PRO A 14 26.23 -12.30 11.04
N ILE A 15 25.17 -11.51 10.95
CA ILE A 15 25.20 -10.06 10.81
C ILE A 15 24.80 -9.44 12.15
N THR A 16 25.69 -8.60 12.70
CA THR A 16 25.44 -7.87 13.93
C THR A 16 24.59 -6.63 13.67
N ILE A 17 23.46 -6.53 14.36
CA ILE A 17 22.59 -5.35 14.43
C ILE A 17 22.78 -4.71 15.81
N ASN A 18 23.16 -3.45 15.80
CA ASN A 18 23.25 -2.63 17.00
C ASN A 18 22.09 -1.65 17.00
N MET A 19 21.21 -1.76 18.00
CA MET A 19 20.16 -0.77 18.22
C MET A 19 20.76 0.47 18.89
N PHE A 20 20.79 1.60 18.18
CA PHE A 20 21.19 2.90 18.71
C PHE A 20 20.03 3.89 18.56
N LYS A 21 19.55 4.43 19.69
CA LYS A 21 18.56 5.54 19.72
C LYS A 21 17.33 5.31 18.80
N GLU A 22 16.67 4.16 18.96
CA GLU A 22 15.45 3.75 18.20
C GLU A 22 15.67 3.35 16.73
N ASP A 23 16.84 3.64 16.14
CA ASP A 23 17.19 3.19 14.79
C ASP A 23 18.12 1.96 14.78
N ASP A 24 17.82 1.02 13.88
CA ASP A 24 18.61 -0.19 13.66
C ASP A 24 19.85 0.13 12.82
N PHE A 25 21.03 0.08 13.45
CA PHE A 25 22.31 0.14 12.74
C PHE A 25 22.81 -1.27 12.43
N ILE A 26 23.28 -1.47 11.20
CA ILE A 26 23.76 -2.76 10.70
C ILE A 26 25.27 -2.68 10.50
N CYS A 27 26.00 -3.73 10.92
CA CYS A 27 27.44 -3.84 10.75
C CYS A 27 27.81 -4.09 9.27
N LEU A 28 28.31 -3.04 8.59
CA LEU A 28 28.80 -3.15 7.20
C LEU A 28 30.03 -4.05 7.11
N THR A 29 30.85 -4.08 8.16
CA THR A 29 32.03 -4.95 8.21
C THR A 29 31.63 -6.42 8.15
N ASP A 30 30.60 -6.83 8.90
CA ASP A 30 30.09 -8.21 8.87
C ASP A 30 29.49 -8.53 7.49
N MET A 31 28.72 -7.60 6.90
CA MET A 31 28.18 -7.76 5.56
C MET A 31 29.27 -7.93 4.49
N ALA A 32 30.39 -7.22 4.61
CA ALA A 32 31.51 -7.33 3.69
C ALA A 32 32.30 -8.64 3.88
N LYS A 33 32.47 -9.09 5.14
CA LYS A 33 33.13 -10.36 5.46
C LYS A 33 32.43 -11.56 4.83
N ALA A 34 31.09 -11.55 4.83
CA ALA A 34 30.27 -12.61 4.25
C ALA A 34 30.51 -12.82 2.74
N LYS A 35 31.06 -11.83 2.02
CA LYS A 35 31.28 -11.89 0.58
C LYS A 35 32.67 -12.40 0.16
N GLU A 36 33.74 -11.90 0.79
CA GLU A 36 35.12 -12.12 0.31
C GLU A 36 36.16 -12.45 1.42
N GLY A 37 35.70 -12.84 2.61
CA GLY A 37 36.57 -13.25 3.73
C GLY A 37 37.03 -12.09 4.63
N GLU A 38 37.64 -12.41 5.77
CA GLU A 38 37.86 -11.44 6.86
C GLU A 38 38.83 -10.29 6.54
N ASN A 39 39.85 -10.55 5.73
CA ASN A 39 41.00 -9.63 5.56
C ASN A 39 40.75 -8.44 4.61
N ARG A 40 39.58 -8.33 3.96
CA ARG A 40 39.31 -7.28 2.96
C ARG A 40 38.08 -6.40 3.24
N SER A 41 37.40 -6.61 4.37
CA SER A 41 36.14 -5.94 4.69
C SER A 41 36.28 -4.40 4.76
N ALA A 42 37.38 -3.91 5.34
CA ALA A 42 37.68 -2.48 5.39
C ALA A 42 37.93 -1.86 4.00
N ASP A 43 38.60 -2.59 3.10
CA ASP A 43 38.91 -2.12 1.75
C ASP A 43 37.65 -2.08 0.87
N ILE A 44 36.74 -3.03 1.04
CA ILE A 44 35.44 -3.03 0.36
C ILE A 44 34.65 -1.77 0.73
N ILE A 45 34.60 -1.41 2.02
CA ILE A 45 33.88 -0.23 2.50
C ILE A 45 34.54 1.06 1.99
N LYS A 46 35.88 1.14 2.00
CA LYS A 46 36.63 2.28 1.43
C LYS A 46 36.37 2.43 -0.08
N ASN A 47 36.42 1.33 -0.83
CA ASN A 47 36.14 1.34 -2.27
C ASN A 47 34.70 1.75 -2.57
N TRP A 48 33.75 1.34 -1.74
CA TRP A 48 32.36 1.76 -1.86
C TRP A 48 32.19 3.27 -1.63
N LEU A 49 32.81 3.83 -0.58
CA LEU A 49 32.80 5.28 -0.30
C LEU A 49 33.55 6.13 -1.33
N ARG A 50 34.37 5.52 -2.17
CA ARG A 50 35.05 6.23 -3.26
C ARG A 50 34.13 6.56 -4.43
N ASN A 51 33.03 5.81 -4.57
CA ASN A 51 32.09 5.98 -5.67
C ASN A 51 31.25 7.24 -5.48
N ARG A 52 31.16 8.06 -6.52
CA ARG A 52 30.38 9.30 -6.52
C ARG A 52 28.90 9.08 -6.22
N GLY A 53 28.29 8.03 -6.78
CA GLY A 53 26.89 7.67 -6.54
C GLY A 53 26.66 7.29 -5.07
N THR A 54 27.61 6.58 -4.45
CA THR A 54 27.56 6.28 -3.01
C THR A 54 27.62 7.54 -2.15
N ILE A 55 28.56 8.44 -2.42
CA ILE A 55 28.70 9.70 -1.67
C ILE A 55 27.46 10.57 -1.84
N GLU A 56 26.92 10.65 -3.05
CA GLU A 56 25.68 11.36 -3.32
C GLU A 56 24.48 10.76 -2.57
N PHE A 57 24.35 9.43 -2.54
CA PHE A 57 23.29 8.75 -1.80
C PHE A 57 23.41 9.04 -0.29
N ILE A 58 24.59 8.81 0.30
CA ILE A 58 24.80 9.01 1.74
C ILE A 58 24.60 10.48 2.10
N GLY A 59 25.16 11.41 1.33
CA GLY A 59 24.97 12.85 1.57
C GLY A 59 23.51 13.29 1.46
N THR A 60 22.75 12.74 0.51
CA THR A 60 21.30 13.00 0.40
C THR A 60 20.55 12.48 1.62
N TRP A 61 20.88 11.26 2.07
CA TRP A 61 20.29 10.70 3.28
C TRP A 61 20.58 11.57 4.51
N GLU A 62 21.82 12.07 4.65
CA GLU A 62 22.20 12.97 5.74
C GLU A 62 21.46 14.31 5.65
N MET A 63 21.34 14.93 4.47
CA MET A 63 20.59 16.18 4.31
C MET A 63 19.12 16.08 4.75
N ILE A 64 18.51 14.90 4.56
CA ILE A 64 17.12 14.64 4.96
C ILE A 64 17.00 14.38 6.46
N ASN A 65 17.95 13.65 7.04
CA ASN A 65 17.80 13.08 8.39
C ASN A 65 18.69 13.72 9.47
N ASN A 66 19.63 14.59 9.09
CA ASN A 66 20.63 15.18 9.97
C ASN A 66 20.65 16.71 9.85
N PRO A 67 19.94 17.44 10.75
CA PRO A 67 19.91 18.90 10.75
C PRO A 67 21.28 19.58 10.92
N ASN A 68 22.27 18.86 11.48
CA ASN A 68 23.61 19.39 11.74
C ASN A 68 24.63 19.00 10.66
N PHE A 69 24.18 18.43 9.54
CA PHE A 69 25.04 17.99 8.46
C PHE A 69 25.71 19.18 7.75
N LYS A 70 27.03 19.11 7.59
CA LYS A 70 27.82 20.18 6.96
C LYS A 70 27.81 20.00 5.43
N VAL A 71 26.82 20.59 4.79
CA VAL A 71 26.58 20.50 3.33
C VAL A 71 27.78 20.99 2.50
N VAL A 72 28.49 22.03 2.97
CA VAL A 72 29.66 22.58 2.24
C VAL A 72 30.81 21.55 2.15
N GLU A 73 31.10 20.86 3.24
CA GLU A 73 32.14 19.81 3.29
C GLU A 73 31.73 18.61 2.43
N PHE A 74 30.44 18.25 2.47
CA PHE A 74 29.87 17.25 1.58
C PHE A 74 30.05 17.60 0.09
N ASP A 75 29.75 18.84 -0.31
CA ASP A 75 29.89 19.27 -1.70
C ASP A 75 31.34 19.18 -2.19
N HIS A 76 32.30 19.42 -1.32
CA HIS A 76 33.71 19.21 -1.62
C HIS A 76 34.01 17.73 -1.92
N PHE A 77 33.60 16.83 -1.01
CA PHE A 77 33.75 15.38 -1.24
C PHE A 77 33.02 14.89 -2.49
N LYS A 78 31.81 15.37 -2.76
CA LYS A 78 31.02 14.99 -3.94
C LYS A 78 31.72 15.37 -5.25
N LYS A 79 32.43 16.52 -5.28
CA LYS A 79 33.20 16.98 -6.45
C LYS A 79 34.43 16.13 -6.71
N GLU A 80 35.11 15.69 -5.66
CA GLU A 80 36.31 14.85 -5.77
C GLU A 80 36.01 13.36 -5.96
N ALA A 81 34.82 12.91 -5.54
CA ALA A 81 34.42 11.51 -5.64
C ALA A 81 34.48 10.99 -7.09
N GLY A 82 35.04 9.79 -7.23
CA GLY A 82 35.30 9.16 -8.53
C GLY A 82 36.68 9.45 -9.14
N LEU A 83 37.46 10.40 -8.59
CA LEU A 83 38.83 10.63 -9.09
C LEU A 83 39.78 9.46 -8.74
N PRO A 84 40.77 9.15 -9.60
CA PRO A 84 41.82 8.16 -9.34
C PRO A 84 42.61 8.36 -8.03
N THR A 85 42.67 9.59 -7.54
CA THR A 85 43.37 9.99 -6.31
C THR A 85 42.48 10.11 -5.09
N PHE A 86 41.14 10.06 -5.28
CA PHE A 86 40.20 10.26 -4.18
C PHE A 86 40.23 9.07 -3.22
N VAL A 87 40.52 9.37 -1.95
CA VAL A 87 40.50 8.41 -0.84
C VAL A 87 39.77 9.05 0.32
N LEU A 88 38.72 8.39 0.80
CA LEU A 88 37.92 8.85 1.93
C LEU A 88 37.69 7.69 2.89
N SER A 89 38.02 7.91 4.17
CA SER A 89 37.69 6.96 5.23
C SER A 89 36.34 7.31 5.88
N VAL A 90 35.67 6.31 6.45
CA VAL A 90 34.42 6.52 7.21
C VAL A 90 34.62 7.54 8.33
N SER A 91 35.71 7.43 9.10
CA SER A 91 36.00 8.33 10.21
C SER A 91 36.18 9.77 9.73
N GLN A 92 36.90 9.97 8.63
CA GLN A 92 37.09 11.28 8.02
C GLN A 92 35.78 11.86 7.49
N TRP A 93 34.94 11.05 6.83
CA TRP A 93 33.61 11.47 6.39
C TRP A 93 32.79 11.99 7.57
N VAL A 94 32.70 11.20 8.66
CA VAL A 94 31.93 11.55 9.86
C VAL A 94 32.47 12.81 10.53
N GLU A 95 33.78 12.92 10.72
CA GLU A 95 34.42 14.06 11.38
C GLU A 95 34.24 15.37 10.59
N GLN A 96 34.47 15.33 9.28
CA GLN A 96 34.41 16.52 8.44
C GLN A 96 32.97 16.96 8.19
N THR A 97 32.05 16.02 7.94
CA THR A 97 30.66 16.37 7.57
C THR A 97 29.69 16.41 8.74
N GLY A 98 30.03 15.84 9.90
CA GLY A 98 29.08 15.65 11.01
C GLY A 98 28.01 14.59 10.72
N ALA A 99 28.29 13.67 9.79
CA ALA A 99 27.38 12.59 9.42
C ALA A 99 27.00 11.69 10.61
N ILE A 100 25.74 11.27 10.67
CA ILE A 100 25.21 10.39 11.73
C ILE A 100 24.80 9.01 11.22
N GLY A 101 24.61 8.85 9.91
CA GLY A 101 24.13 7.65 9.26
C GLY A 101 25.18 6.55 9.14
N ILE A 102 26.47 6.87 9.32
CA ILE A 102 27.56 5.88 9.38
C ILE A 102 28.42 6.17 10.61
N VAL A 103 28.84 5.13 11.31
CA VAL A 103 29.69 5.21 12.50
C VAL A 103 30.80 4.17 12.41
N SER A 104 32.04 4.59 12.69
CA SER A 104 33.17 3.67 12.87
C SER A 104 33.45 3.49 14.35
N LYS A 105 33.63 2.24 14.80
CA LYS A 105 34.00 1.91 16.19
C LYS A 105 35.27 1.06 16.20
N SER A 106 36.14 1.34 17.17
CA SER A 106 37.33 0.53 17.47
C SER A 106 37.06 -0.43 18.63
N GLY A 107 37.81 -1.55 18.69
CA GLY A 107 37.78 -2.50 19.81
C GLY A 107 37.21 -3.89 19.46
N ARG A 108 36.91 -4.70 20.49
CA ARG A 108 36.48 -6.11 20.36
C ARG A 108 35.18 -6.32 19.57
N TYR A 109 34.33 -5.29 19.51
CA TYR A 109 33.12 -5.21 18.66
C TYR A 109 33.22 -4.06 17.65
N GLY A 110 34.45 -3.72 17.28
CA GLY A 110 34.76 -2.68 16.32
C GLY A 110 34.33 -3.05 14.91
N GLY A 111 34.17 -2.03 14.08
CA GLY A 111 33.65 -2.15 12.72
C GLY A 111 32.95 -0.87 12.29
N THR A 112 32.55 -0.87 11.03
CA THR A 112 31.70 0.18 10.46
C THR A 112 30.25 -0.25 10.56
N TYR A 113 29.44 0.60 11.16
CA TYR A 113 28.01 0.44 11.29
C TYR A 113 27.31 1.55 10.50
N ALA A 114 26.19 1.24 9.87
CA ALA A 114 25.38 2.26 9.20
C ALA A 114 23.90 2.07 9.49
N HIS A 115 23.14 3.16 9.39
CA HIS A 115 21.69 3.12 9.39
C HIS A 115 21.18 2.10 8.35
N LYS A 116 20.07 1.40 8.65
CA LYS A 116 19.50 0.34 7.80
C LYS A 116 19.39 0.71 6.31
N ASP A 117 19.00 1.94 5.97
CA ASP A 117 18.88 2.38 4.57
C ASP A 117 20.24 2.41 3.87
N ILE A 118 21.24 2.98 4.53
CA ILE A 118 22.62 3.08 4.05
C ILE A 118 23.24 1.67 3.98
N ALA A 119 22.92 0.80 4.93
CA ALA A 119 23.36 -0.59 4.91
C ALA A 119 22.72 -1.40 3.78
N PHE A 120 21.45 -1.15 3.45
CA PHE A 120 20.82 -1.76 2.28
C PHE A 120 21.41 -1.27 0.97
N GLU A 121 21.76 0.01 0.87
CA GLU A 121 22.50 0.52 -0.29
C GLU A 121 23.89 -0.13 -0.39
N PHE A 122 24.62 -0.24 0.73
CA PHE A 122 25.90 -0.94 0.76
C PHE A 122 25.76 -2.39 0.28
N GLY A 123 24.82 -3.15 0.85
CA GLY A 123 24.54 -4.54 0.47
C GLY A 123 24.20 -4.67 -1.02
N SER A 124 23.40 -3.74 -1.54
CA SER A 124 23.00 -3.67 -2.95
C SER A 124 24.16 -3.31 -3.88
N ALA A 125 25.12 -2.50 -3.42
CA ALA A 125 26.31 -2.15 -4.17
C ALA A 125 27.32 -3.30 -4.23
N ILE A 126 27.48 -4.05 -3.14
CA ILE A 126 28.49 -5.13 -3.08
C ILE A 126 27.97 -6.49 -3.56
N SER A 127 26.65 -6.73 -3.56
CA SER A 127 26.06 -8.03 -3.92
C SER A 127 24.89 -7.87 -4.91
N PRO A 128 25.08 -8.28 -6.18
CA PRO A 128 24.00 -8.33 -7.16
C PRO A 128 22.84 -9.25 -6.72
N VAL A 129 23.16 -10.34 -6.03
CA VAL A 129 22.17 -11.28 -5.48
C VAL A 129 21.30 -10.58 -4.44
N PHE A 130 21.91 -9.85 -3.50
CA PHE A 130 21.17 -9.07 -2.51
C PHE A 130 20.28 -8.01 -3.16
N LYS A 131 20.81 -7.27 -4.14
CA LYS A 131 20.06 -6.26 -4.90
C LYS A 131 18.83 -6.86 -5.59
N LEU A 132 18.97 -8.03 -6.23
CA LEU A 132 17.84 -8.72 -6.87
C LEU A 132 16.82 -9.24 -5.86
N TYR A 133 17.26 -9.73 -4.69
CA TYR A 133 16.33 -10.12 -3.63
C TYR A 133 15.53 -8.94 -3.09
N LEU A 134 16.17 -7.78 -2.89
CA LEU A 134 15.47 -6.57 -2.45
C LEU A 134 14.41 -6.12 -3.47
N ILE A 135 14.73 -6.17 -4.77
CA ILE A 135 13.78 -5.89 -5.85
C ILE A 135 12.61 -6.89 -5.83
N LYS A 136 12.90 -8.19 -5.73
CA LYS A 136 11.85 -9.24 -5.67
C LYS A 136 10.97 -9.11 -4.44
N GLU A 137 11.55 -8.76 -3.29
CA GLU A 137 10.80 -8.61 -2.05
C GLU A 137 9.85 -7.41 -2.11
N TYR A 138 10.29 -6.30 -2.71
CA TYR A 138 9.41 -5.17 -2.99
C TYR A 138 8.25 -5.56 -3.92
N GLN A 139 8.53 -6.31 -5.00
CA GLN A 139 7.49 -6.83 -5.90
C GLN A 139 6.50 -7.74 -5.16
N ARG A 140 6.99 -8.67 -4.35
CA ARG A 140 6.16 -9.59 -3.53
C ARG A 140 5.26 -8.83 -2.57
N LEU A 141 5.78 -7.80 -1.88
CA LEU A 141 4.97 -6.97 -0.98
C LEU A 141 3.87 -6.23 -1.75
N LYS A 142 4.17 -5.72 -2.95
CA LYS A 142 3.18 -5.08 -3.82
C LYS A 142 2.11 -6.05 -4.32
N GLU A 143 2.49 -7.27 -4.66
CA GLU A 143 1.55 -8.34 -5.05
C GLU A 143 0.64 -8.73 -3.88
N ILE A 144 1.18 -8.87 -2.67
CA ILE A 144 0.39 -9.19 -1.47
C ILE A 144 -0.60 -8.06 -1.14
N GLU A 145 -0.13 -6.81 -1.19
CA GLU A 145 -0.98 -5.63 -0.98
C GLU A 145 -2.14 -5.65 -1.99
N SER A 146 -1.86 -5.84 -3.28
CA SER A 146 -2.87 -5.96 -4.33
C SER A 146 -3.85 -7.13 -4.11
N ASN A 147 -3.33 -8.30 -3.71
CA ASN A 147 -4.13 -9.50 -3.47
C ASN A 147 -5.06 -9.38 -2.26
N GLN A 148 -4.66 -8.68 -1.19
CA GLN A 148 -5.54 -8.43 -0.04
C GLN A 148 -6.77 -7.59 -0.44
N PHE A 149 -6.58 -6.54 -1.24
CA PHE A 149 -7.69 -5.74 -1.73
C PHE A 149 -8.63 -6.52 -2.66
N ASN A 150 -8.08 -7.37 -3.53
CA ASN A 150 -8.88 -8.25 -4.37
C ASN A 150 -9.71 -9.25 -3.55
N LEU A 151 -9.13 -9.86 -2.51
CA LEU A 151 -9.83 -10.79 -1.63
C LEU A 151 -10.96 -10.10 -0.85
N GLU A 152 -10.71 -8.91 -0.28
CA GLU A 152 -11.73 -8.15 0.43
C GLU A 152 -12.89 -7.78 -0.52
N TRP A 153 -12.58 -7.43 -1.77
CA TRP A 153 -13.58 -7.16 -2.80
C TRP A 153 -14.43 -8.36 -3.14
N ASP A 154 -13.82 -9.54 -3.28
CA ASP A 154 -14.55 -10.78 -3.56
C ASP A 154 -15.46 -11.15 -2.39
N VAL A 155 -14.99 -11.02 -1.15
CA VAL A 155 -15.81 -11.23 0.05
C VAL A 155 -17.00 -10.27 0.08
N LYS A 156 -16.79 -8.98 -0.21
CA LYS A 156 -17.89 -8.00 -0.24
C LYS A 156 -18.89 -8.29 -1.35
N ARG A 157 -18.45 -8.71 -2.53
CA ARG A 157 -19.35 -9.13 -3.62
C ARG A 157 -20.20 -10.34 -3.22
N ILE A 158 -19.60 -11.33 -2.55
CA ILE A 158 -20.33 -12.49 -2.02
C ILE A 158 -21.40 -12.04 -1.00
N LEU A 159 -21.03 -11.15 -0.07
CA LEU A 159 -21.97 -10.62 0.93
C LEU A 159 -23.12 -9.82 0.31
N THR A 160 -22.85 -8.94 -0.64
CA THR A 160 -23.89 -8.21 -1.38
C THR A 160 -24.81 -9.19 -2.12
N LYS A 161 -24.27 -10.25 -2.74
CA LYS A 161 -25.09 -11.26 -3.43
C LYS A 161 -26.00 -12.03 -2.47
N ALA A 162 -25.50 -12.38 -1.28
CA ALA A 162 -26.29 -13.03 -0.23
C ALA A 162 -27.40 -12.08 0.30
N ASN A 163 -27.08 -10.82 0.53
CA ASN A 163 -28.05 -9.82 1.01
C ASN A 163 -29.11 -9.48 -0.02
N TYR A 164 -28.77 -9.51 -1.31
CA TYR A 164 -29.75 -9.39 -2.38
C TYR A 164 -30.84 -10.47 -2.27
N SER A 165 -30.50 -11.71 -1.89
CA SER A 165 -31.50 -12.75 -1.65
C SER A 165 -32.46 -12.39 -0.51
N ILE A 166 -31.94 -11.86 0.61
CA ILE A 166 -32.74 -11.39 1.76
C ILE A 166 -33.68 -10.25 1.35
N HIS A 167 -33.21 -9.36 0.48
CA HIS A 167 -34.01 -8.27 -0.06
C HIS A 167 -35.11 -8.80 -1.00
N THR A 168 -34.77 -9.69 -1.93
CA THR A 168 -35.76 -10.30 -2.84
C THR A 168 -36.80 -11.13 -2.11
N ASP A 169 -36.44 -11.83 -1.03
CA ASP A 169 -37.38 -12.57 -0.21
C ASP A 169 -38.40 -11.65 0.47
N ALA A 170 -37.98 -10.47 0.93
CA ALA A 170 -38.90 -9.50 1.50
C ALA A 170 -39.87 -8.94 0.44
N ILE A 171 -39.39 -8.67 -0.78
CA ILE A 171 -40.26 -8.27 -1.90
C ILE A 171 -41.29 -9.37 -2.19
N LYS A 172 -40.83 -10.61 -2.31
CA LYS A 172 -41.65 -11.79 -2.59
C LYS A 172 -42.75 -12.00 -1.56
N ASN A 173 -42.42 -11.87 -0.27
CA ASN A 173 -43.32 -12.23 0.82
C ASN A 173 -44.22 -11.08 1.27
N HIS A 174 -43.84 -9.81 1.02
CA HIS A 174 -44.56 -8.66 1.57
C HIS A 174 -45.04 -7.64 0.54
N ILE A 175 -44.45 -7.57 -0.66
CA ILE A 175 -44.88 -6.62 -1.70
C ILE A 175 -45.74 -7.32 -2.75
N ILE A 176 -45.26 -8.42 -3.33
CA ILE A 176 -45.97 -9.13 -4.42
C ILE A 176 -47.39 -9.55 -4.03
N PRO A 177 -47.66 -10.10 -2.83
CA PRO A 177 -49.01 -10.52 -2.45
C PRO A 177 -50.03 -9.38 -2.39
N LEU A 178 -49.58 -8.13 -2.26
CA LEU A 178 -50.45 -6.95 -2.20
C LEU A 178 -50.81 -6.39 -3.59
N LEU A 179 -50.07 -6.75 -4.64
CA LEU A 179 -50.20 -6.15 -5.97
C LEU A 179 -51.13 -6.92 -6.91
N ASN A 180 -51.58 -8.14 -6.55
CA ASN A 180 -52.44 -9.00 -7.38
C ASN A 180 -51.99 -9.08 -8.86
N LEU A 181 -50.68 -9.18 -9.09
CA LEU A 181 -50.10 -9.23 -10.44
C LEU A 181 -50.18 -10.65 -11.01
N VAL A 182 -50.28 -10.74 -12.34
CA VAL A 182 -50.04 -12.00 -13.07
C VAL A 182 -48.56 -12.37 -12.89
N LYS A 183 -48.26 -13.65 -12.59
CA LYS A 183 -46.90 -14.15 -12.32
C LYS A 183 -45.84 -13.65 -13.32
N ASP A 184 -46.20 -13.55 -14.59
CA ASP A 184 -45.29 -13.11 -15.67
C ASP A 184 -44.89 -11.61 -15.60
N LYS A 185 -45.49 -10.82 -14.71
CA LYS A 185 -45.19 -9.39 -14.51
C LYS A 185 -44.47 -9.09 -13.19
N GLU A 186 -44.27 -10.08 -12.32
CA GLU A 186 -43.63 -9.90 -11.01
C GLU A 186 -42.18 -9.38 -11.12
N TRP A 187 -41.47 -9.73 -12.20
CA TRP A 187 -40.10 -9.28 -12.47
C TRP A 187 -39.95 -7.75 -12.52
N ILE A 188 -41.01 -7.03 -12.91
CA ILE A 188 -41.02 -5.56 -12.97
C ILE A 188 -40.88 -5.00 -11.55
N THR A 189 -41.60 -5.55 -10.59
CA THR A 189 -41.55 -5.13 -9.18
C THR A 189 -40.18 -5.39 -8.57
N TYR A 190 -39.54 -6.52 -8.88
CA TYR A 190 -38.16 -6.78 -8.44
C TYR A 190 -37.16 -5.81 -9.05
N ALA A 191 -37.25 -5.52 -10.34
CA ALA A 191 -36.37 -4.57 -11.02
C ALA A 191 -36.53 -3.15 -10.45
N GLU A 192 -37.77 -2.72 -10.21
CA GLU A 192 -38.05 -1.42 -9.62
C GLU A 192 -37.53 -1.27 -8.18
N GLU A 193 -37.69 -2.30 -7.35
CA GLU A 193 -37.20 -2.28 -5.96
C GLU A 193 -35.66 -2.38 -5.89
N ALA A 194 -35.02 -3.08 -6.83
CA ALA A 194 -33.58 -3.06 -6.98
C ALA A 194 -33.06 -1.68 -7.42
N ASP A 195 -33.79 -0.99 -8.31
CA ASP A 195 -33.43 0.35 -8.75
C ASP A 195 -33.57 1.42 -7.66
N VAL A 196 -34.43 1.23 -6.64
CA VAL A 196 -34.46 2.10 -5.45
C VAL A 196 -33.08 2.14 -4.78
N LEU A 197 -32.42 0.98 -4.65
CA LEU A 197 -31.09 0.87 -4.06
C LEU A 197 -30.01 1.45 -4.98
N ASN A 198 -30.10 1.14 -6.28
CA ASN A 198 -29.13 1.63 -7.27
C ASN A 198 -29.15 3.16 -7.37
N VAL A 199 -30.34 3.77 -7.41
CA VAL A 199 -30.49 5.23 -7.45
C VAL A 199 -30.07 5.87 -6.13
N ALA A 200 -30.41 5.26 -4.99
CA ALA A 200 -30.02 5.78 -3.68
C ALA A 200 -28.50 5.84 -3.48
N LEU A 201 -27.76 4.86 -4.04
CA LEU A 201 -26.30 4.74 -3.88
C LEU A 201 -25.49 5.32 -5.03
N PHE A 202 -25.86 5.02 -6.28
CA PHE A 202 -25.10 5.35 -7.49
C PHE A 202 -25.72 6.50 -8.31
N GLY A 203 -26.90 6.99 -7.92
CA GLY A 203 -27.58 8.09 -8.61
C GLY A 203 -28.19 7.73 -9.97
N CYS A 204 -28.19 6.46 -10.36
CA CYS A 204 -28.72 6.02 -11.65
C CYS A 204 -29.38 4.63 -11.55
N THR A 205 -30.29 4.35 -12.49
CA THR A 205 -30.91 3.02 -12.65
C THR A 205 -30.01 2.08 -13.44
N ALA A 206 -30.26 0.77 -13.34
CA ALA A 206 -29.54 -0.22 -14.14
C ALA A 206 -29.67 0.04 -15.65
N LYS A 207 -30.82 0.55 -16.09
CA LYS A 207 -31.07 0.92 -17.50
C LYS A 207 -30.22 2.12 -17.91
N GLN A 208 -30.22 3.20 -17.11
CA GLN A 208 -29.41 4.39 -17.37
C GLN A 208 -27.92 4.06 -17.45
N TRP A 209 -27.43 3.22 -16.53
CA TRP A 209 -26.03 2.79 -16.55
C TRP A 209 -25.66 2.02 -17.84
N LYS A 210 -26.52 1.09 -18.28
CA LYS A 210 -26.31 0.33 -19.53
C LYS A 210 -26.29 1.25 -20.76
N THR A 211 -27.17 2.24 -20.81
CA THR A 211 -27.21 3.22 -21.90
C THR A 211 -25.94 4.07 -21.94
N SER A 212 -25.40 4.45 -20.79
CA SER A 212 -24.14 5.20 -20.70
C SER A 212 -22.89 4.34 -20.90
N ASN A 213 -22.98 3.01 -20.77
CA ASN A 213 -21.84 2.08 -20.86
C ASN A 213 -22.14 0.88 -21.79
N PRO A 214 -22.41 1.12 -23.09
CA PRO A 214 -22.89 0.08 -24.00
C PRO A 214 -21.86 -1.03 -24.23
N GLU A 215 -20.57 -0.70 -24.35
CA GLU A 215 -19.51 -1.69 -24.58
C GLU A 215 -19.31 -2.63 -23.37
N LEU A 216 -19.40 -2.09 -22.15
CA LEU A 216 -19.29 -2.87 -20.92
C LEU A 216 -20.52 -3.76 -20.71
N ALA A 217 -21.71 -3.25 -21.04
CA ALA A 217 -22.94 -4.01 -20.99
C ALA A 217 -22.94 -5.17 -22.00
N MET A 218 -22.38 -4.99 -23.20
CA MET A 218 -22.20 -6.07 -24.18
C MET A 218 -21.27 -7.18 -23.68
N LYS A 219 -20.31 -6.86 -22.83
CA LYS A 219 -19.41 -7.82 -22.16
C LYS A 219 -20.06 -8.50 -20.93
N GLY A 220 -21.34 -8.21 -20.65
CA GLY A 220 -22.08 -8.78 -19.53
C GLY A 220 -21.84 -8.10 -18.19
N HIS A 221 -21.11 -6.99 -18.15
CA HIS A 221 -20.89 -6.26 -16.90
C HIS A 221 -22.07 -5.38 -16.49
N ASN A 222 -22.12 -5.06 -15.20
CA ASN A 222 -23.09 -4.18 -14.59
C ASN A 222 -22.43 -3.14 -13.66
N MET A 223 -23.20 -2.17 -13.19
CA MET A 223 -22.69 -1.08 -12.33
C MET A 223 -22.02 -1.54 -11.03
N ARG A 224 -22.45 -2.67 -10.46
CA ARG A 224 -21.89 -3.22 -9.21
C ARG A 224 -20.52 -3.86 -9.43
N ASP A 225 -20.19 -4.26 -10.67
CA ASP A 225 -18.86 -4.81 -11.01
C ASP A 225 -17.77 -3.75 -10.95
N PHE A 226 -18.16 -2.48 -11.11
CA PHE A 226 -17.27 -1.31 -11.08
C PHE A 226 -17.36 -0.53 -9.76
N ALA A 227 -18.23 -0.95 -8.82
CA ALA A 227 -18.40 -0.29 -7.54
C ALA A 227 -17.18 -0.50 -6.62
N SER A 228 -16.80 0.54 -5.87
CA SER A 228 -15.71 0.45 -4.88
C SER A 228 -16.06 -0.46 -3.69
N ILE A 229 -15.05 -0.84 -2.90
CA ILE A 229 -15.25 -1.65 -1.68
C ILE A 229 -16.21 -0.95 -0.71
N ASN A 230 -16.09 0.38 -0.58
CA ASN A 230 -16.96 1.18 0.26
C ASN A 230 -18.39 1.17 -0.29
N GLN A 231 -18.58 1.37 -1.60
CA GLN A 231 -19.89 1.32 -2.24
C GLN A 231 -20.56 -0.04 -2.08
N LEU A 232 -19.84 -1.15 -2.26
CA LEU A 232 -20.39 -2.50 -2.05
C LEU A 232 -20.77 -2.75 -0.59
N THR A 233 -19.98 -2.23 0.36
CA THR A 233 -20.30 -2.32 1.79
C THR A 233 -21.58 -1.55 2.12
N VAL A 234 -21.72 -0.33 1.61
CA VAL A 234 -22.93 0.47 1.80
C VAL A 234 -24.12 -0.21 1.12
N LEU A 235 -23.97 -0.72 -0.10
CA LEU A 235 -25.02 -1.45 -0.81
C LEU A 235 -25.54 -2.65 -0.01
N SER A 236 -24.62 -3.46 0.52
CA SER A 236 -24.94 -4.61 1.36
C SER A 236 -25.76 -4.20 2.60
N ASN A 237 -25.45 -3.06 3.22
CA ASN A 237 -26.24 -2.52 4.33
C ASN A 237 -27.62 -2.01 3.87
N LEU A 238 -27.69 -1.30 2.74
CA LEU A 238 -28.94 -0.77 2.20
C LEU A 238 -29.92 -1.90 1.83
N GLU A 239 -29.43 -3.02 1.29
CA GLU A 239 -30.24 -4.21 0.98
C GLU A 239 -30.92 -4.76 2.23
N VAL A 240 -30.19 -4.87 3.35
CA VAL A 240 -30.73 -5.34 4.64
C VAL A 240 -31.74 -4.34 5.20
N LEU A 241 -31.38 -3.05 5.24
CA LEU A 241 -32.27 -2.01 5.76
C LEU A 241 -33.57 -1.93 4.95
N ASN A 242 -33.49 -2.02 3.62
CA ASN A 242 -34.66 -1.98 2.77
C ASN A 242 -35.55 -3.21 2.99
N SER A 243 -34.97 -4.40 3.17
CA SER A 243 -35.71 -5.62 3.54
C SER A 243 -36.52 -5.43 4.83
N GLU A 244 -35.90 -4.90 5.89
CA GLU A 244 -36.59 -4.63 7.16
C GLU A 244 -37.68 -3.55 7.02
N MET A 245 -37.43 -2.48 6.26
CA MET A 245 -38.44 -1.46 6.01
C MET A 245 -39.64 -1.99 5.19
N ILE A 246 -39.40 -2.93 4.28
CA ILE A 246 -40.45 -3.63 3.53
C ILE A 246 -41.31 -4.47 4.48
N LYS A 247 -40.70 -5.24 5.38
CA LYS A 247 -41.42 -6.03 6.41
C LYS A 247 -42.28 -5.14 7.30
N ASN A 248 -41.76 -3.96 7.64
CA ASN A 248 -42.46 -2.93 8.42
C ASN A 248 -43.45 -2.09 7.60
N LYS A 249 -43.73 -2.46 6.34
CA LYS A 249 -44.72 -1.82 5.46
C LYS A 249 -44.49 -0.33 5.22
N MET A 250 -43.24 0.14 5.25
CA MET A 250 -42.92 1.54 4.93
C MET A 250 -43.13 1.82 3.43
N LEU A 251 -43.64 3.03 3.13
CA LEU A 251 -43.88 3.47 1.76
C LEU A 251 -42.57 3.63 0.98
N LYS A 252 -42.59 3.26 -0.30
CA LYS A 252 -41.40 3.27 -1.19
C LYS A 252 -40.65 4.61 -1.20
N ASN A 253 -41.36 5.74 -1.21
CA ASN A 253 -40.76 7.07 -1.18
C ASN A 253 -40.03 7.34 0.16
N GLN A 254 -40.66 6.99 1.28
CA GLN A 254 -40.04 7.13 2.61
C GLN A 254 -38.79 6.24 2.74
N ARG A 255 -38.87 5.00 2.23
CA ARG A 255 -37.71 4.09 2.16
C ARG A 255 -36.58 4.71 1.34
N PHE A 256 -36.87 5.22 0.14
CA PHE A 256 -35.87 5.85 -0.73
C PHE A 256 -35.14 7.02 -0.04
N GLN A 257 -35.88 7.95 0.56
CA GLN A 257 -35.28 9.09 1.26
C GLN A 257 -34.36 8.65 2.40
N TYR A 258 -34.79 7.66 3.17
CA TYR A 258 -33.98 7.10 4.26
C TYR A 258 -32.71 6.41 3.73
N LEU A 259 -32.84 5.58 2.71
CA LEU A 259 -31.73 4.85 2.08
C LEU A 259 -30.71 5.81 1.47
N HIS A 260 -31.15 6.82 0.74
CA HIS A 260 -30.27 7.78 0.10
C HIS A 260 -29.46 8.59 1.11
N ARG A 261 -30.12 9.11 2.17
CA ARG A 261 -29.42 9.80 3.27
C ARG A 261 -28.40 8.89 3.96
N THR A 262 -28.80 7.65 4.22
CA THR A 262 -27.92 6.65 4.86
C THR A 262 -26.71 6.34 3.98
N ALA A 263 -26.90 6.21 2.67
CA ALA A 263 -25.84 5.97 1.71
C ALA A 263 -24.78 7.08 1.74
N LEU A 264 -25.22 8.34 1.65
CA LEU A 264 -24.34 9.51 1.69
C LEU A 264 -23.55 9.60 3.00
N GLN A 265 -24.23 9.36 4.14
CA GLN A 265 -23.57 9.38 5.45
C GLN A 265 -22.50 8.29 5.57
N GLN A 266 -22.85 7.04 5.24
CA GLN A 266 -21.92 5.91 5.36
C GLN A 266 -20.72 6.06 4.40
N LEU A 267 -20.95 6.47 3.14
CA LEU A 267 -19.85 6.74 2.21
C LEU A 267 -18.92 7.84 2.72
N SER A 268 -19.48 8.95 3.23
CA SER A 268 -18.64 10.05 3.73
C SER A 268 -17.70 9.65 4.88
N ILE A 269 -18.13 8.69 5.72
CA ILE A 269 -17.34 8.19 6.85
C ILE A 269 -16.30 7.18 6.33
N LEU A 270 -16.73 6.23 5.51
CA LEU A 270 -15.86 5.18 4.99
C LEU A 270 -14.76 5.74 4.10
N ASP A 271 -15.08 6.69 3.23
CA ASP A 271 -14.12 7.32 2.32
C ASP A 271 -13.10 8.19 3.07
N LYS A 272 -13.50 8.85 4.17
CA LYS A 272 -12.56 9.55 5.07
C LYS A 272 -11.64 8.59 5.82
N SER A 273 -12.16 7.45 6.26
CA SER A 273 -11.40 6.48 7.05
C SER A 273 -10.38 5.71 6.21
N ASN A 274 -10.67 5.48 4.93
CA ASN A 274 -9.78 4.74 4.04
C ASN A 274 -9.98 5.14 2.57
N ALA A 275 -9.32 6.22 2.16
CA ALA A 275 -9.43 6.78 0.81
C ALA A 275 -9.02 5.78 -0.29
N MET A 276 -8.16 4.80 0.01
CA MET A 276 -7.79 3.76 -0.96
C MET A 276 -8.96 2.82 -1.28
N LYS A 277 -9.93 2.65 -0.37
CA LYS A 277 -11.10 1.77 -0.55
C LYS A 277 -12.27 2.43 -1.28
N SER A 278 -12.16 3.73 -1.59
CA SER A 278 -13.13 4.48 -2.39
C SER A 278 -12.89 4.35 -3.91
N LEU A 279 -11.71 3.84 -4.31
CA LEU A 279 -11.33 3.64 -5.70
C LEU A 279 -12.18 2.54 -6.37
N GLN A 280 -12.67 2.83 -7.58
CA GLN A 280 -13.49 1.92 -8.40
C GLN A 280 -12.63 0.93 -9.21
N LYS A 281 -13.17 -0.24 -9.60
CA LYS A 281 -12.47 -1.23 -10.45
C LYS A 281 -12.41 -0.76 -11.90
N LEU A 282 -11.62 0.26 -12.20
CA LEU A 282 -11.46 0.68 -13.59
C LEU A 282 -10.58 -0.31 -14.38
N SER A 283 -9.72 -1.09 -13.71
CA SER A 283 -8.92 -2.21 -14.24
C SER A 283 -8.23 -2.97 -13.09
N GLU A 284 -7.72 -4.19 -13.30
CA GLU A 284 -6.86 -4.91 -12.32
C GLU A 284 -5.66 -4.06 -11.85
N ASP A 285 -5.14 -3.17 -12.72
CA ASP A 285 -4.02 -2.27 -12.43
C ASP A 285 -4.42 -0.83 -12.02
N ALA A 286 -5.71 -0.55 -11.82
CA ALA A 286 -6.17 0.82 -11.53
C ALA A 286 -5.52 1.40 -10.26
N PHE A 287 -5.28 0.52 -9.30
CA PHE A 287 -4.64 0.82 -8.02
C PHE A 287 -3.15 1.21 -8.18
N ILE A 288 -2.43 0.50 -9.05
CA ILE A 288 -1.00 0.75 -9.33
C ILE A 288 -0.83 2.08 -10.07
N LYS A 289 -1.77 2.41 -10.97
CA LYS A 289 -1.73 3.66 -11.75
C LYS A 289 -2.01 4.91 -10.92
N GLU A 290 -2.97 4.87 -10.01
CA GLU A 290 -3.28 6.03 -9.14
C GLU A 290 -2.23 6.22 -8.03
N GLN A 291 -1.67 5.13 -7.48
CA GLN A 291 -0.54 5.25 -6.53
C GLN A 291 0.70 5.90 -7.17
N LYS A 292 0.89 5.75 -8.49
CA LYS A 292 1.96 6.48 -9.22
C LYS A 292 1.66 7.97 -9.37
N LYS A 293 0.40 8.38 -9.50
CA LYS A 293 0.01 9.80 -9.63
C LYS A 293 0.07 10.57 -8.30
N LEU A 294 -0.23 9.91 -7.19
CA LEU A 294 -0.14 10.52 -5.85
C LEU A 294 1.31 10.74 -5.39
N ASN A 295 2.27 10.03 -5.99
CA ASN A 295 3.69 10.08 -5.66
C ASN A 295 4.55 10.82 -6.71
N SER A 296 3.92 11.44 -7.71
CA SER A 296 4.55 12.25 -8.78
C SER A 296 4.18 13.72 -8.63
#